data_AF-A0A6V7M6H2-F1
#
_entry.id   AF-A0A6V7M6H2-F1
#
_cell.length_a   1.000
_cell.length_b   1.000
_cell.length_c   1.000
_cell.angle_alpha   90.00
_cell.angle_beta   90.00
_cell.angle_gamma   90.00
#
_symmetry.space_group_name_H-M   'P 1'
#
loop_
_entity.id
_entity.type
_entity.pdbx_description
1 polymer ?
#
loop_
_entity_poly.entity_id
_entity_poly.type
_entity_poly.pdbx_seq_one_letter_code
_entity_poly.pdbx_strand_id
1 'polypeptide(L)' 'NRKVAVKIQSLTPDTQQYIVEEYRILRDFTGHPNLPEFFGIYRKRASRKTDFDEIWLAME' A
#
# COMPACT_ATOMS: atom_id res chain seq x y z
N ASN A 1 -9.90 11.82 14.60
CA ASN A 1 -8.84 10.81 14.40
C ASN A 1 -9.46 9.44 14.20
N ARG A 2 -9.52 8.96 12.95
CA ARG A 2 -9.86 7.55 12.65
C ARG A 2 -8.58 6.73 12.81
N LYS A 3 -8.64 5.61 13.52
CA LYS A 3 -7.56 4.61 13.53
C LYS A 3 -7.67 3.81 12.23
N VAL A 4 -6.53 3.51 11.61
CA VAL A 4 -6.45 2.81 10.32
C VAL A 4 -5.37 1.74 10.41
N ALA A 5 -5.55 0.66 9.65
CA ALA A 5 -4.50 -0.31 9.38
C ALA A 5 -3.56 0.22 8.29
N VAL A 6 -2.26 0.00 8.44
CA VAL A 6 -1.26 0.35 7.42
C VAL A 6 -0.42 -0.88 7.11
N LYS A 7 -0.54 -1.40 5.88
CA LYS A 7 0.34 -2.45 5.37
C LYS A 7 1.58 -1.79 4.77
N ILE A 8 2.76 -2.16 5.27
CA ILE A 8 4.06 -1.63 4.81
C ILE A 8 4.77 -2.71 3.98
N GLN A 9 5.20 -2.36 2.77
CA GLN A 9 5.89 -3.26 1.86
C GLN A 9 7.14 -2.57 1.28
N SER A 10 8.26 -3.28 1.20
CA SER A 10 9.46 -2.79 0.50
C SER A 10 9.24 -2.79 -1.00
N LEU A 11 9.56 -1.69 -1.67
CA LEU A 11 9.49 -1.53 -3.12
C LEU A 11 10.79 -2.03 -3.77
N THR A 12 10.83 -3.33 -4.05
CA THR A 12 11.91 -3.98 -4.81
C THR A 12 11.42 -4.30 -6.22
N PRO A 13 12.31 -4.61 -7.18
CA PRO A 13 11.90 -5.04 -8.51
C PRO A 13 10.94 -6.24 -8.50
N ASP A 14 11.16 -7.18 -7.57
CA ASP A 14 10.36 -8.41 -7.47
C ASP A 14 8.98 -8.16 -6.85
N THR A 15 8.88 -7.22 -5.90
CA THR A 15 7.62 -6.92 -5.20
C THR A 15 6.73 -5.92 -5.95
N GLN A 16 7.32 -5.10 -6.83
CA GLN A 16 6.61 -4.00 -7.50
C GLN A 16 5.33 -4.44 -8.21
N GLN A 17 5.37 -5.55 -8.96
CA GLN A 17 4.19 -6.04 -9.68
C GLN A 17 3.04 -6.40 -8.74
N TYR A 18 3.33 -7.04 -7.60
CA TYR A 18 2.32 -7.44 -6.63
C TYR A 18 1.72 -6.24 -5.90
N ILE A 19 2.54 -5.23 -5.59
CA ILE A 19 2.08 -3.97 -5.00
C ILE A 19 1.11 -3.25 -5.96
N VAL A 20 1.41 -3.24 -7.26
CA VAL A 20 0.55 -2.61 -8.28
C VAL A 20 -0.78 -3.35 -8.42
N GLU A 21 -0.77 -4.68 -8.44
CA GLU A 21 -1.99 -5.48 -8.50
C GLU A 21 -2.85 -5.31 -7.24
N GLU A 22 -2.24 -5.33 -6.05
CA GLU A 22 -2.95 -5.09 -4.79
C GLU A 22 -3.60 -3.70 -4.75
N TYR A 23 -2.87 -2.67 -5.19
CA TYR A 23 -3.43 -1.32 -5.32
C TYR A 23 -4.64 -1.28 -6.28
N ARG A 24 -4.57 -1.95 -7.44
CA ARG A 24 -5.68 -2.01 -8.40
C ARG A 24 -6.91 -2.64 -7.76
N ILE A 25 -6.75 -3.78 -7.10
CA ILE A 25 -7.85 -4.47 -6.41
C ILE A 25 -8.46 -3.55 -5.34
N LEU A 26 -7.65 -3.00 -4.45
CA LEU A 26 -8.16 -2.17 -3.35
C LEU A 26 -8.87 -0.91 -3.86
N ARG A 27 -8.32 -0.23 -4.87
CA ARG A 27 -8.92 0.96 -5.49
C ARG A 27 -10.23 0.63 -6.20
N ASP A 28 -10.25 -0.44 -7.00
CA ASP A 28 -11.39 -0.75 -7.86
C ASP A 28 -12.58 -1.33 -7.07
N PHE A 29 -12.31 -1.95 -5.92
CA PHE A 29 -13.32 -2.54 -5.05
C PHE A 29 -13.51 -1.81 -3.71
N THR A 30 -13.06 -0.55 -3.60
CA THR A 30 -13.31 0.28 -2.41
C THR A 30 -14.81 0.41 -2.16
N GLY A 31 -15.26 0.07 -0.93
CA GLY A 31 -16.67 0.14 -0.53
C GLY A 31 -17.47 -1.16 -0.70
N HIS A 32 -16.84 -2.24 -1.17
CA HIS A 32 -17.46 -3.56 -1.17
C HIS A 32 -17.55 -4.13 0.26
N PRO A 33 -18.69 -4.71 0.70
CA PRO A 33 -18.90 -5.11 2.10
C PRO A 33 -17.95 -6.20 2.63
N ASN A 34 -17.28 -6.94 1.73
CA ASN A 34 -16.31 -7.99 2.08
C ASN A 34 -14.85 -7.57 1.88
N LEU A 35 -14.59 -6.30 1.55
CA LEU A 35 -13.23 -5.78 1.37
C LEU A 35 -13.04 -4.56 2.29
N PRO A 36 -11.82 -4.34 2.79
CA PRO A 36 -11.56 -3.18 3.64
C PRO A 36 -11.72 -1.90 2.85
N GLU A 37 -12.22 -0.85 3.51
CA GLU A 37 -12.25 0.49 2.93
C GLU A 37 -10.80 0.94 2.68
N PHE A 38 -10.49 1.31 1.45
CA PHE A 38 -9.14 1.71 1.07
C PHE A 38 -9.02 3.23 1.09
N PHE A 39 -8.06 3.73 1.87
CA PHE A 39 -7.85 5.17 2.06
C PHE A 39 -6.75 5.75 1.19
N GLY A 40 -5.87 4.90 0.63
CA GLY A 40 -4.85 5.32 -0.32
C GLY A 40 -3.48 4.71 -0.09
N ILE A 41 -2.54 5.19 -0.89
CA ILE A 41 -1.17 4.68 -0.98
C ILE A 41 -0.17 5.82 -0.79
N TYR A 42 0.87 5.56 -0.01
CA TYR A 42 1.94 6.52 0.28
C TYR A 42 3.29 5.86 0.00
N ARG A 43 4.24 6.66 -0.49
CA ARG A 43 5.63 6.23 -0.69
C ARG A 43 6.51 6.91 0.34
N LYS A 44 7.15 6.14 1.20
CA LYS A 44 8.20 6.61 2.09
C LYS A 44 9.55 6.32 1.44
N ARG A 45 10.27 7.39 1.10
CA ARG A 45 11.60 7.29 0.50
C ARG A 45 12.61 6.74 1.50
N ALA A 46 13.48 5.87 1.05
CA ALA A 46 14.59 5.36 1.84
C ALA A 46 15.54 6.51 2.24
N SER A 47 15.98 6.49 3.49
CA SER A 47 16.95 7.48 3.99
C SER A 47 18.36 7.25 3.44
N ARG A 48 18.67 6.00 3.06
CA ARG A 48 19.96 5.60 2.48
C ARG A 48 19.74 5.10 1.05
N LYS A 49 20.69 5.41 0.15
CA LYS A 49 20.64 4.98 -1.25
C LYS A 49 20.71 3.45 -1.46
N THR A 50 21.19 2.71 -0.46
CA THR A 50 21.29 1.25 -0.49
C THR A 50 19.99 0.55 -0.12
N ASP A 51 19.06 1.26 0.51
CA ASP A 51 17.82 0.70 1.02
C ASP A 51 16.68 0.95 0.00
N PHE A 52 15.69 0.06 -0.03
CA PHE A 52 14.51 0.23 -0.88
C PHE A 52 13.50 1.16 -0.23
N ASP A 53 12.73 1.87 -1.06
CA ASP A 53 11.59 2.66 -0.58
C ASP A 53 10.50 1.75 -0.01
N GLU A 54 9.64 2.31 0.83
CA GLU A 54 8.47 1.61 1.36
C GLU A 54 7.20 2.14 0.71
N ILE A 55 6.28 1.23 0.43
CA ILE A 55 4.90 1.52 0.03
C ILE A 55 3.98 1.20 1.20
N TRP A 56 3.18 2.17 1.58
CA TRP A 56 2.24 2.10 2.70
C TRP A 56 0.82 2.15 2.14
N LEU A 57 0.07 1.07 2.32
CA LEU A 57 -1.35 1.01 1.96
C LEU A 57 -2.18 1.22 3.22
N ALA A 58 -2.95 2.31 3.25
CA ALA A 58 -3.82 2.65 4.36
C ALA A 58 -5.25 2.16 4.10
N MET A 59 -5.82 1.47 5.07
CA MET A 59 -7.16 0.88 4.98
C MET A 59 -7.84 0.78 6.35
N GLU A 60 -9.13 0.48 6.38
CA GLU A 60 -9.90 0.26 7.61
C GLU A 60 -9.40 -0.94 8.43
#